data_AF-A0A7W0TBZ5-F1
#
_entry.id   AF-A0A7W0TBZ5-F1
#
_cell.length_a   1.000
_cell.length_b   1.000
_cell.length_c   1.000
_cell.angle_alpha   90.00
_cell.angle_beta   90.00
_cell.angle_gamma   90.00
#
_symmetry.space_group_name_H-M   'P 1'
#
loop_
_entity.id
_entity.type
_entity.pdbx_description
1 polymer ?
#
loop_
_entity_poly.entity_id
_entity_poly.type
_entity_poly.pdbx_seq_one_letter_code
_entity_poly.pdbx_strand_id
1 'polypeptide(L)'
;MRSAPQLVDDELDHAIDVLLDVDVEVLDGEVLAQLVVSTQRAAARLAAVRAKLLSVWEERRVWASNGARSAAVRLGNDCGLSGESATIELRRARKLASMPHTMAALAAGEISLDHVDLLGRANHRPRQVCFAEFEQLLVDHCTRLRYHDAERMVAYWRQHVDADGADDDAEHLVEQRRASAGRSYDGSVYATATLDPLAGAPSG
;
A
#
# COMPACT_ATOMS: atom_id res chain seq x y z
N MET A 1 -38.72 3.66 -9.22
CA MET A 1 -37.64 4.14 -8.33
C MET A 1 -36.45 3.22 -8.56
N ARG A 2 -35.39 3.69 -9.23
CA ARG A 2 -34.19 2.86 -9.50
C ARG A 2 -33.40 2.68 -8.21
N SER A 3 -32.74 1.54 -8.05
CA SER A 3 -31.91 1.28 -6.87
C SER A 3 -30.58 2.06 -6.96
N ALA A 4 -29.95 2.40 -5.84
CA ALA A 4 -28.66 3.10 -5.83
C ALA A 4 -27.56 2.47 -6.72
N PRO A 5 -27.44 1.12 -6.84
CA PRO A 5 -26.52 0.50 -7.79
C PRO A 5 -26.85 0.83 -9.25
N GLN A 6 -28.14 0.75 -9.62
CA GLN A 6 -28.59 0.98 -11.00
C GLN A 6 -28.36 2.43 -11.45
N LEU A 7 -28.51 3.41 -10.53
CA LEU A 7 -28.28 4.83 -10.84
C LEU A 7 -26.81 5.16 -11.09
N VAL A 8 -25.89 4.53 -10.35
CA VAL A 8 -24.44 4.73 -10.54
C VAL A 8 -23.98 4.08 -11.85
N ASP A 9 -24.54 2.92 -12.19
CA ASP A 9 -24.23 2.22 -13.44
C ASP A 9 -24.67 3.08 -14.65
N ASP A 10 -25.92 3.61 -14.64
CA ASP A 10 -26.46 4.39 -15.76
C ASP A 10 -25.70 5.72 -16.05
N GLU A 11 -25.29 6.45 -15.01
CA GLU A 11 -24.58 7.73 -15.18
C GLU A 11 -23.11 7.55 -15.58
N LEU A 12 -22.44 6.53 -15.01
CA LEU A 12 -21.06 6.22 -15.36
C LEU A 12 -20.96 5.68 -16.78
N ASP A 13 -21.84 4.75 -17.17
CA ASP A 13 -21.87 4.18 -18.52
C ASP A 13 -22.11 5.30 -19.54
N HIS A 14 -23.07 6.20 -19.29
CA HIS A 14 -23.30 7.35 -20.17
C HIS A 14 -22.06 8.25 -20.33
N ALA A 15 -21.36 8.56 -19.23
CA ALA A 15 -20.16 9.38 -19.29
C ALA A 15 -19.02 8.69 -20.07
N ILE A 16 -18.90 7.37 -19.97
CA ILE A 16 -17.93 6.58 -20.74
C ILE A 16 -18.32 6.52 -22.22
N ASP A 17 -19.59 6.30 -22.54
CA ASP A 17 -20.08 6.29 -23.93
C ASP A 17 -19.79 7.62 -24.64
N VAL A 18 -20.03 8.75 -23.95
CA VAL A 18 -19.68 10.08 -24.47
C VAL A 18 -18.18 10.20 -24.77
N LEU A 19 -17.30 9.64 -23.92
CA LEU A 19 -15.86 9.66 -24.14
C LEU A 19 -15.42 8.72 -25.29
N LEU A 20 -16.11 7.60 -25.46
CA LEU A 20 -15.86 6.64 -26.55
C LEU A 20 -16.26 7.22 -27.92
N ASP A 21 -17.28 8.07 -27.96
CA ASP A 21 -17.77 8.73 -29.17
C ASP A 21 -16.93 9.96 -29.59
N VAL A 22 -15.92 10.36 -28.81
CA VAL A 22 -15.03 11.47 -29.17
C VAL A 22 -14.16 11.09 -30.37
N ASP A 23 -14.31 11.83 -31.47
CA ASP A 23 -13.38 11.75 -32.59
C ASP A 23 -12.04 12.41 -32.22
N VAL A 24 -11.07 11.59 -31.83
CA VAL A 24 -9.74 12.04 -31.39
C VAL A 24 -8.87 12.56 -32.53
N GLU A 25 -9.20 12.26 -33.79
CA GLU A 25 -8.41 12.66 -34.96
C GLU A 25 -8.59 14.15 -35.30
N VAL A 26 -9.71 14.74 -34.89
CA VAL A 26 -10.05 16.15 -35.14
C VAL A 26 -9.75 17.07 -33.97
N LEU A 27 -9.30 16.54 -32.83
CA LEU A 27 -8.94 17.34 -31.66
C LEU A 27 -7.65 18.13 -31.91
N ASP A 28 -7.62 19.37 -31.46
CA ASP A 28 -6.36 20.11 -31.38
C ASP A 28 -5.44 19.48 -30.32
N GLY A 29 -4.12 19.72 -30.47
CA GLY A 29 -3.12 19.08 -29.62
C GLY A 29 -3.21 19.44 -28.13
N GLU A 30 -3.71 20.63 -27.79
CA GLU A 30 -3.84 21.06 -26.39
C GLU A 30 -5.04 20.37 -25.73
N VAL A 31 -6.18 20.31 -26.43
CA VAL A 31 -7.37 19.57 -25.98
C VAL A 31 -7.07 18.08 -25.86
N LEU A 32 -6.38 17.48 -26.83
CA LEU A 32 -5.96 16.08 -26.76
C LEU A 32 -5.06 15.82 -25.53
N ALA A 33 -4.07 16.68 -25.29
CA ALA A 33 -3.18 16.56 -24.13
C ALA A 33 -3.96 16.66 -22.80
N GLN A 34 -4.91 17.60 -22.71
CA GLN A 34 -5.77 17.77 -21.54
C GLN A 34 -6.67 16.55 -21.32
N LEU A 35 -7.23 15.98 -22.40
CA LEU A 35 -8.09 14.80 -22.35
C LEU A 35 -7.33 13.56 -21.87
N VAL A 36 -6.11 13.33 -22.38
CA VAL A 36 -5.23 12.26 -21.92
C VAL A 36 -4.99 12.36 -20.41
N VAL A 37 -4.66 13.54 -19.91
CA VAL A 37 -4.43 13.76 -18.47
C VAL A 37 -5.72 13.54 -17.66
N SER A 38 -6.86 14.09 -18.09
CA SER A 38 -8.12 13.95 -17.35
C SER A 38 -8.58 12.49 -17.28
N THR A 39 -8.40 11.72 -18.36
CA THR A 39 -8.79 10.31 -18.38
C THR A 39 -7.90 9.46 -17.47
N GLN A 40 -6.60 9.76 -17.39
CA GLN A 40 -5.71 9.09 -16.42
C GLN A 40 -6.10 9.41 -14.97
N ARG A 41 -6.47 10.66 -14.67
CA ARG A 41 -6.98 11.04 -13.34
C ARG A 41 -8.31 10.34 -13.03
N ALA A 42 -9.22 10.26 -13.99
CA ALA A 42 -10.48 9.54 -13.84
C ALA A 42 -10.25 8.04 -13.57
N ALA A 43 -9.31 7.41 -14.28
CA ALA A 43 -8.93 6.02 -14.05
C ALA A 43 -8.37 5.78 -12.64
N ALA A 44 -7.53 6.69 -12.13
CA ALA A 44 -7.03 6.65 -10.75
C ALA A 44 -8.18 6.74 -9.72
N ARG A 45 -9.11 7.67 -9.92
CA ARG A 45 -10.30 7.84 -9.06
C ARG A 45 -11.19 6.61 -9.06
N LEU A 46 -11.44 6.02 -10.24
CA LEU A 46 -12.21 4.79 -10.37
C LEU A 46 -11.49 3.61 -9.70
N ALA A 47 -10.15 3.57 -9.76
CA ALA A 47 -9.37 2.57 -9.04
C ALA A 47 -9.51 2.70 -7.52
N ALA A 48 -9.58 3.91 -6.97
CA ALA A 48 -9.89 4.12 -5.56
C ALA A 48 -11.27 3.59 -5.17
N VAL A 49 -12.29 3.83 -6.03
CA VAL A 49 -13.64 3.25 -5.84
C VAL A 49 -13.58 1.73 -5.83
N ARG A 50 -12.93 1.11 -6.84
CA ARG A 50 -12.75 -0.35 -6.90
C ARG A 50 -12.06 -0.89 -5.67
N ALA A 51 -10.97 -0.27 -5.22
CA ALA A 51 -10.23 -0.69 -4.02
C ALA A 51 -11.12 -0.69 -2.77
N LYS A 52 -11.96 0.33 -2.57
CA LYS A 52 -12.92 0.38 -1.45
C LYS A 52 -13.96 -0.73 -1.53
N LEU A 53 -14.56 -0.95 -2.71
CA LEU A 53 -15.55 -2.00 -2.93
C LEU A 53 -14.95 -3.39 -2.71
N LEU A 54 -13.77 -3.65 -3.30
CA LEU A 54 -13.06 -4.92 -3.17
C LEU A 54 -12.65 -5.21 -1.71
N SER A 55 -12.21 -4.20 -0.97
CA SER A 55 -11.85 -4.36 0.45
C SER A 55 -13.06 -4.85 1.27
N VAL A 56 -14.22 -4.18 1.12
CA VAL A 56 -15.44 -4.55 1.84
C VAL A 56 -16.00 -5.90 1.36
N TRP A 57 -15.92 -6.17 0.06
CA TRP A 57 -16.38 -7.43 -0.54
C TRP A 57 -15.53 -8.63 -0.09
N GLU A 58 -14.21 -8.46 0.03
CA GLU A 58 -13.28 -9.45 0.56
C GLU A 58 -13.50 -9.68 2.07
N GLU A 59 -13.57 -8.61 2.86
CA GLU A 59 -13.78 -8.66 4.32
C GLU A 59 -15.09 -9.37 4.69
N ARG A 60 -16.19 -9.04 4.00
CA ARG A 60 -17.50 -9.65 4.21
C ARG A 60 -17.62 -11.05 3.61
N ARG A 61 -16.59 -11.54 2.92
CA ARG A 61 -16.57 -12.82 2.20
C ARG A 61 -17.73 -12.99 1.22
N VAL A 62 -18.21 -11.90 0.61
CA VAL A 62 -19.30 -11.96 -0.38
C VAL A 62 -18.89 -12.84 -1.57
N TRP A 63 -17.60 -12.87 -1.90
CA TRP A 63 -17.02 -13.72 -2.93
C TRP A 63 -17.27 -15.22 -2.74
N ALA A 64 -17.54 -15.69 -1.53
CA ALA A 64 -17.74 -17.11 -1.24
C ALA A 64 -19.14 -17.60 -1.62
N SER A 65 -20.09 -16.69 -1.88
CA SER A 65 -21.51 -17.03 -2.08
C SER A 65 -21.80 -17.88 -3.33
N ASN A 66 -20.86 -17.97 -4.26
CA ASN A 66 -21.00 -18.69 -5.52
C ASN A 66 -20.16 -19.98 -5.59
N GLY A 67 -19.51 -20.38 -4.49
CA GLY A 67 -18.64 -21.56 -4.44
C GLY A 67 -17.21 -21.35 -4.96
N ALA A 68 -16.78 -20.10 -5.24
CA ALA A 68 -15.39 -19.82 -5.54
C ALA A 68 -14.46 -20.15 -4.36
N ARG A 69 -13.24 -20.62 -4.67
CA ARG A 69 -12.25 -21.02 -3.65
C ARG A 69 -11.48 -19.86 -3.04
N SER A 70 -11.55 -18.67 -3.64
CA SER A 70 -10.94 -17.44 -3.15
C SER A 70 -11.58 -16.21 -3.80
N ALA A 71 -11.38 -15.04 -3.18
CA ALA A 71 -11.79 -13.75 -3.74
C ALA A 71 -11.21 -13.50 -5.14
N ALA A 72 -9.93 -13.83 -5.35
CA ALA A 72 -9.26 -13.65 -6.64
C ALA A 72 -9.88 -14.53 -7.73
N VAL A 73 -10.26 -15.77 -7.41
CA VAL A 73 -10.94 -16.66 -8.36
C VAL A 73 -12.31 -16.11 -8.74
N ARG A 74 -13.11 -15.65 -7.76
CA ARG A 74 -14.42 -15.06 -8.07
C ARG A 74 -14.28 -13.80 -8.92
N LEU A 75 -13.39 -12.90 -8.53
CA LEU A 75 -13.16 -11.65 -9.27
C LEU A 75 -12.66 -11.92 -10.70
N GLY A 76 -11.74 -12.88 -10.86
CA GLY A 76 -11.25 -13.30 -12.18
C GLY A 76 -12.35 -13.86 -13.07
N ASN A 77 -13.16 -14.78 -12.54
CA ASN A 77 -14.24 -15.41 -13.29
C ASN A 77 -15.34 -14.42 -13.70
N ASP A 78 -15.70 -13.48 -12.82
CA ASP A 78 -16.82 -12.56 -13.06
C ASP A 78 -16.44 -11.40 -13.97
N CYS A 79 -15.20 -10.91 -13.87
CA CYS A 79 -14.74 -9.72 -14.57
C CYS A 79 -13.81 -10.04 -15.75
N GLY A 80 -13.62 -11.31 -16.10
CA GLY A 80 -12.73 -11.74 -17.19
C GLY A 80 -11.25 -11.43 -16.95
N LEU A 81 -10.82 -11.34 -15.68
CA LEU A 81 -9.41 -11.06 -15.34
C LEU A 81 -8.59 -12.34 -15.27
N SER A 82 -7.30 -12.25 -15.59
CA SER A 82 -6.35 -13.30 -15.21
C SER A 82 -6.27 -13.41 -13.68
N GLY A 83 -5.86 -14.58 -13.19
CA GLY A 83 -5.64 -14.78 -11.75
C GLY A 83 -4.60 -13.82 -11.15
N GLU A 84 -3.59 -13.45 -11.94
CA GLU A 84 -2.59 -12.46 -11.56
C GLU A 84 -3.18 -11.06 -11.41
N SER A 85 -3.94 -10.58 -12.40
CA SER A 85 -4.58 -9.27 -12.36
C SER A 85 -5.58 -9.16 -11.20
N ALA A 86 -6.39 -10.20 -10.98
CA ALA A 86 -7.31 -10.24 -9.84
C ALA A 86 -6.58 -10.20 -8.49
N THR A 87 -5.44 -10.90 -8.39
CA THR A 87 -4.59 -10.89 -7.19
C THR A 87 -3.99 -9.51 -6.95
N ILE A 88 -3.54 -8.82 -8.00
CA ILE A 88 -2.99 -7.46 -7.92
C ILE A 88 -4.05 -6.48 -7.41
N GLU A 89 -5.27 -6.50 -7.96
CA GLU A 89 -6.36 -5.61 -7.51
C GLU A 89 -6.71 -5.84 -6.03
N LEU A 90 -6.84 -7.09 -5.59
CA LEU A 90 -7.09 -7.41 -4.17
C LEU A 90 -5.91 -7.03 -3.27
N ARG A 91 -4.67 -7.19 -3.73
CA ARG A 91 -3.49 -6.75 -2.98
C ARG A 91 -3.49 -5.24 -2.79
N ARG A 92 -3.80 -4.48 -3.85
CA ARG A 92 -3.93 -3.02 -3.80
C ARG A 92 -5.03 -2.60 -2.85
N ALA A 93 -6.21 -3.22 -2.93
CA ALA A 93 -7.33 -2.97 -2.02
C ALA A 93 -6.92 -3.15 -0.55
N ARG A 94 -6.29 -4.28 -0.21
CA ARG A 94 -5.80 -4.56 1.15
C ARG A 94 -4.73 -3.58 1.62
N LYS A 95 -3.81 -3.16 0.74
CA LYS A 95 -2.79 -2.17 1.10
C LYS A 95 -3.40 -0.80 1.37
N LEU A 96 -4.26 -0.33 0.47
CA LEU A 96 -4.92 0.96 0.57
C LEU A 96 -5.82 1.07 1.81
N ALA A 97 -6.35 -0.03 2.34
CA ALA A 97 -7.08 -0.04 3.60
C ALA A 97 -6.23 0.41 4.82
N SER A 98 -4.90 0.26 4.74
CA SER A 98 -3.94 0.69 5.78
C SER A 98 -3.20 2.00 5.41
N MET A 99 -3.61 2.68 4.34
CA MET A 99 -2.91 3.82 3.76
C MET A 99 -3.90 4.96 3.44
N PRO A 100 -4.49 5.61 4.46
CA PRO A 100 -5.55 6.59 4.28
C PRO A 100 -5.15 7.80 3.44
N HIS A 101 -3.94 8.34 3.60
CA HIS A 101 -3.51 9.49 2.80
C HIS A 101 -3.27 9.12 1.34
N THR A 102 -2.73 7.92 1.10
CA THR A 102 -2.55 7.38 -0.25
C THR A 102 -3.90 7.15 -0.93
N MET A 103 -4.87 6.57 -0.19
CA MET A 103 -6.23 6.39 -0.68
C MET A 103 -6.89 7.73 -1.04
N ALA A 104 -6.71 8.76 -0.21
CA ALA A 104 -7.27 10.08 -0.47
C ALA A 104 -6.69 10.71 -1.74
N ALA A 105 -5.36 10.70 -1.91
CA ALA A 105 -4.71 11.23 -3.10
C ALA A 105 -5.09 10.47 -4.39
N LEU A 106 -5.22 9.13 -4.32
CA LEU A 106 -5.71 8.33 -5.44
C LEU A 106 -7.16 8.69 -5.79
N ALA A 107 -8.02 8.86 -4.78
CA ALA A 107 -9.42 9.25 -4.95
C ALA A 107 -9.59 10.70 -5.45
N ALA A 108 -8.60 11.56 -5.26
CA ALA A 108 -8.53 12.89 -5.87
C ALA A 108 -8.03 12.86 -7.32
N GLY A 109 -7.37 11.77 -7.73
CA GLY A 109 -6.69 11.65 -9.03
C GLY A 109 -5.34 12.37 -9.06
N GLU A 110 -4.72 12.60 -7.89
CA GLU A 110 -3.44 13.30 -7.77
C GLU A 110 -2.24 12.36 -7.91
N ILE A 111 -2.44 11.07 -7.65
CA ILE A 111 -1.43 10.01 -7.85
C ILE A 111 -2.00 8.87 -8.70
N SER A 112 -1.12 8.15 -9.40
CA SER A 112 -1.46 6.96 -10.19
C SER A 112 -1.39 5.67 -9.35
N LEU A 113 -1.81 4.55 -9.94
CA LEU A 113 -1.61 3.21 -9.34
C LEU A 113 -0.14 2.82 -9.21
N ASP A 114 0.76 3.40 -9.99
CA ASP A 114 2.20 3.17 -9.85
C ASP A 114 2.72 3.75 -8.54
N HIS A 115 2.26 4.95 -8.15
CA HIS A 115 2.55 5.53 -6.84
C HIS A 115 1.95 4.68 -5.70
N VAL A 116 0.74 4.14 -5.88
CA VAL A 116 0.14 3.21 -4.91
C VAL A 116 1.00 1.97 -4.73
N ASP A 117 1.47 1.36 -5.82
CA ASP A 117 2.34 0.20 -5.75
C ASP A 117 3.71 0.53 -5.14
N LEU A 118 4.27 1.72 -5.45
CA LEU A 118 5.50 2.23 -4.84
C LEU A 118 5.37 2.40 -3.32
N LEU A 119 4.37 3.14 -2.87
CA LEU A 119 4.10 3.37 -1.45
C LEU A 119 3.70 2.07 -0.74
N GLY A 120 2.94 1.20 -1.42
CA GLY A 120 2.57 -0.12 -0.90
C GLY A 120 3.75 -1.06 -0.69
N ARG A 121 4.82 -0.94 -1.49
CA ARG A 121 6.11 -1.62 -1.28
C ARG A 121 6.88 -1.03 -0.09
N ALA A 122 6.80 0.28 0.10
CA ALA A 122 7.43 0.98 1.22
C ALA A 122 6.77 0.61 2.56
N ASN A 123 5.44 0.52 2.57
CA ASN A 123 4.60 0.06 3.69
C ASN A 123 4.69 -1.46 3.89
N HIS A 124 5.84 -1.94 4.40
CA HIS A 124 6.08 -3.33 4.75
C HIS A 124 6.15 -3.51 6.27
N ARG A 125 5.90 -4.72 6.80
CA ARG A 125 5.73 -4.99 8.25
C ARG A 125 6.76 -4.31 9.18
N PRO A 126 8.08 -4.40 8.95
CA PRO A 126 9.07 -3.76 9.82
C PRO A 126 8.94 -2.23 9.87
N ARG A 127 8.41 -1.62 8.80
CA ARG A 127 8.29 -0.18 8.63
C ARG A 127 6.86 0.32 8.80
N GLN A 128 5.90 -0.52 9.18
CA GLN A 128 4.47 -0.16 9.15
C GLN A 128 4.13 1.02 10.06
N VAL A 129 4.69 1.05 11.27
CA VAL A 129 4.46 2.13 12.24
C VAL A 129 5.05 3.43 11.72
N CYS A 130 6.33 3.43 11.36
CA CYS A 130 7.00 4.58 10.78
C CYS A 130 6.33 5.05 9.47
N PHE A 131 5.94 4.13 8.59
CA PHE A 131 5.21 4.47 7.37
C PHE A 131 3.92 5.22 7.67
N ALA A 132 3.15 4.81 8.69
CA ALA A 132 1.90 5.48 9.05
C ALA A 132 2.14 6.93 9.52
N GLU A 133 3.24 7.18 10.23
CA GLU A 133 3.63 8.53 10.67
C GLU A 133 4.07 9.42 9.51
N PHE A 134 4.79 8.85 8.53
CA PHE A 134 5.32 9.57 7.39
C PHE A 134 4.44 9.51 6.14
N GLU A 135 3.30 8.83 6.17
CA GLU A 135 2.48 8.55 4.98
C GLU A 135 2.14 9.84 4.24
N GLN A 136 1.61 10.84 4.96
CA GLN A 136 1.22 12.11 4.37
C GLN A 136 2.41 12.81 3.69
N LEU A 137 3.58 12.83 4.32
CA LEU A 137 4.78 13.43 3.74
C LEU A 137 5.20 12.72 2.45
N LEU A 138 5.18 11.39 2.45
CA LEU A 138 5.55 10.59 1.28
C LEU A 138 4.55 10.82 0.12
N VAL A 139 3.25 10.90 0.43
CA VAL A 139 2.21 11.23 -0.55
C VAL A 139 2.40 12.63 -1.11
N ASP A 140 2.65 13.63 -0.26
CA ASP A 140 2.89 15.02 -0.68
C ASP A 140 4.10 15.13 -1.62
N HIS A 141 5.12 14.28 -1.47
CA HIS A 141 6.21 14.22 -2.44
C HIS A 141 5.78 13.56 -3.75
N CYS A 142 5.02 12.47 -3.71
CA CYS A 142 4.49 11.81 -4.91
C CYS A 142 3.56 12.72 -5.74
N THR A 143 2.87 13.69 -5.13
CA THR A 143 2.01 14.64 -5.87
C THR A 143 2.78 15.77 -6.55
N ARG A 144 4.00 16.09 -6.07
CA ARG A 144 4.80 17.23 -6.55
C ARG A 144 5.96 16.84 -7.45
N LEU A 145 6.51 15.65 -7.25
CA LEU A 145 7.69 15.17 -7.96
C LEU A 145 7.31 14.37 -9.20
N ARG A 146 8.24 14.28 -10.16
CA ARG A 146 8.15 13.27 -11.22
C ARG A 146 8.28 11.89 -10.59
N TYR A 147 7.66 10.88 -11.20
CA TYR A 147 7.62 9.51 -10.65
C TYR A 147 9.00 8.97 -10.26
N HIS A 148 10.02 9.12 -11.12
CA HIS A 148 11.38 8.65 -10.84
C HIS A 148 12.02 9.34 -9.63
N ASP A 149 11.75 10.63 -9.43
CA ASP A 149 12.28 11.36 -8.28
C ASP A 149 11.53 11.00 -6.99
N ALA A 150 10.21 10.77 -7.08
CA ALA A 150 9.43 10.21 -5.98
C ALA A 150 9.92 8.80 -5.60
N GLU A 151 10.20 7.94 -6.58
CA GLU A 151 10.76 6.61 -6.35
C GLU A 151 12.11 6.66 -5.62
N ARG A 152 13.01 7.55 -6.04
CA ARG A 152 14.29 7.77 -5.37
C ARG A 152 14.12 8.27 -3.94
N MET A 153 13.19 9.21 -3.72
CA MET A 153 12.88 9.72 -2.37
C MET A 153 12.33 8.63 -1.47
N VAL A 154 11.37 7.82 -1.94
CA VAL A 154 10.83 6.69 -1.18
C VAL A 154 11.92 5.65 -0.89
N ALA A 155 12.82 5.39 -1.84
CA ALA A 155 13.96 4.49 -1.62
C ALA A 155 14.91 5.02 -0.54
N TYR A 156 15.21 6.33 -0.55
CA TYR A 156 16.02 6.98 0.47
C TYR A 156 15.35 6.91 1.85
N TRP A 157 14.06 7.22 1.95
CA TRP A 157 13.31 7.08 3.20
C TRP A 157 13.38 5.66 3.75
N ARG A 158 13.20 4.63 2.90
CA ARG A 158 13.31 3.22 3.32
C ARG A 158 14.69 2.90 3.90
N GLN A 159 15.75 3.36 3.26
CA GLN A 159 17.13 3.13 3.72
C GLN A 159 17.38 3.78 5.09
N HIS A 160 16.85 4.99 5.31
CA HIS A 160 17.00 5.68 6.58
C HIS A 160 16.26 4.96 7.71
N VAL A 161 15.00 4.62 7.51
CA VAL A 161 14.20 3.88 8.51
C VAL A 161 14.78 2.50 8.82
N ASP A 162 15.33 1.81 7.81
CA ASP A 162 15.96 0.50 8.02
C ASP A 162 17.28 0.61 8.79
N ALA A 163 18.02 1.72 8.64
CA ALA A 163 19.23 1.99 9.41
C ALA A 163 18.89 2.35 10.87
N ASP A 164 17.95 3.27 11.07
CA ASP A 164 17.51 3.69 12.40
C ASP A 164 16.95 2.50 13.20
N GLY A 165 16.13 1.66 12.57
CA GLY A 165 15.60 0.45 13.22
C GLY A 165 16.68 -0.59 13.56
N ALA A 166 17.74 -0.69 12.75
CA ALA A 166 18.87 -1.57 13.05
C ALA A 166 19.70 -1.04 14.24
N ASP A 167 19.83 0.28 14.35
CA ASP A 167 20.50 0.93 15.48
C ASP A 167 19.68 0.78 16.77
N ASP A 168 18.36 0.98 16.73
CA ASP A 168 17.44 0.75 17.87
C ASP A 168 17.48 -0.73 18.33
N ASP A 169 17.43 -1.67 17.40
CA ASP A 169 17.55 -3.10 17.69
C ASP A 169 18.90 -3.42 18.35
N ALA A 170 19.99 -2.82 17.85
CA ALA A 170 21.32 -2.99 18.42
C ALA A 170 21.44 -2.38 19.83
N GLU A 171 20.86 -1.21 20.07
CA GLU A 171 20.81 -0.56 21.38
C GLU A 171 19.98 -1.40 22.37
N HIS A 172 18.79 -1.86 21.98
CA HIS A 172 17.97 -2.75 22.80
C HIS A 172 18.68 -4.07 23.14
N LEU A 173 19.42 -4.66 22.20
CA LEU A 173 20.25 -5.83 22.49
C LEU A 173 21.38 -5.51 23.49
N VAL A 174 21.98 -4.33 23.43
CA VAL A 174 22.99 -3.86 24.41
C VAL A 174 22.36 -3.60 25.78
N GLU A 175 21.17 -3.00 25.85
CA GLU A 175 20.41 -2.80 27.09
C GLU A 175 20.03 -4.14 27.73
N GLN A 176 19.55 -5.11 26.95
CA GLN A 176 19.24 -6.47 27.44
C GLN A 176 20.49 -7.23 27.91
N ARG A 177 21.68 -6.91 27.37
CA ARG A 177 22.97 -7.45 27.84
C ARG A 177 23.46 -6.79 29.14
N ARG A 178 22.98 -5.59 29.49
CA ARG A 178 23.29 -4.96 30.78
C ARG A 178 22.53 -5.70 31.89
N ALA A 179 23.22 -6.66 32.47
CA ALA A 179 22.78 -7.51 33.56
C ALA A 179 21.95 -6.77 34.62
N SER A 180 20.79 -7.33 34.98
CA SER A 180 20.04 -6.92 36.15
C SER A 180 20.71 -7.51 37.39
N ALA A 181 21.28 -6.62 38.22
CA ALA A 181 21.78 -6.96 39.55
C ALA A 181 20.71 -6.62 40.60
N GLY A 182 20.14 -7.64 41.23
CA GLY A 182 19.16 -7.51 42.30
C GLY A 182 19.75 -7.97 43.63
N ARG A 183 19.34 -7.35 44.74
CA ARG A 183 19.60 -7.85 46.10
C ARG A 183 18.40 -8.65 46.59
N SER A 184 18.63 -9.89 46.97
CA SER A 184 17.66 -10.72 47.69
C SER A 184 17.47 -10.21 49.11
N TYR A 185 16.35 -10.59 49.74
CA TYR A 185 15.98 -10.16 51.08
C TYR A 185 16.96 -10.61 52.19
N ASP A 186 17.82 -11.59 51.90
CA ASP A 186 18.89 -12.10 52.77
C ASP A 186 20.26 -11.45 52.50
N GLY A 187 20.34 -10.47 51.59
CA GLY A 187 21.57 -9.77 51.23
C GLY A 187 22.40 -10.42 50.12
N SER A 188 21.97 -11.55 49.54
CA SER A 188 22.65 -12.12 48.37
C SER A 188 22.42 -11.27 47.11
N VAL A 189 23.47 -11.05 46.32
CA VAL A 189 23.38 -10.34 45.03
C VAL A 189 23.29 -11.39 43.92
N TYR A 190 22.23 -11.35 43.12
CA TYR A 190 22.14 -12.14 41.90
C TYR A 190 22.29 -11.22 40.70
N ALA A 191 23.05 -11.66 39.71
CA ALA A 191 23.19 -11.01 38.41
C ALA A 191 22.81 -12.02 37.34
N THR A 192 21.83 -11.68 36.52
CA THR A 192 21.46 -12.49 35.35
C THR A 192 22.02 -11.82 34.11
N ALA A 193 22.90 -12.53 33.40
CA ALA A 193 23.47 -12.08 32.14
C ALA A 193 23.31 -13.19 31.09
N THR A 194 22.92 -12.82 29.88
CA THR A 194 22.90 -13.72 28.72
C THR A 194 24.18 -13.47 27.93
N LEU A 195 25.04 -14.49 27.81
CA LEU A 195 26.30 -14.41 27.07
C LEU A 195 26.12 -15.02 25.67
N ASP A 196 26.70 -14.39 24.65
CA ASP A 196 26.75 -14.96 23.30
C ASP A 196 27.61 -16.24 23.29
N PRO A 197 27.30 -17.25 22.44
CA PRO A 197 28.16 -18.42 22.28
C PRO A 197 29.51 -17.96 21.71
N LEU A 198 30.60 -18.19 22.45
CA LEU A 198 31.94 -17.94 21.94
C LEU A 198 32.18 -18.83 20.72
N ALA A 199 32.28 -18.21 19.54
CA ALA A 199 32.88 -18.82 18.36
C ALA A 199 34.38 -19.01 18.63
N GLY A 200 34.73 -20.14 19.24
CA GLY A 200 36.10 -20.55 19.53
C GLY A 200 36.26 -22.03 19.30
N ALA A 201 36.71 -22.41 18.10
CA ALA A 201 37.14 -23.77 17.81
C ALA A 201 38.43 -24.10 18.60
N PRO A 202 38.54 -25.29 19.22
CA PRO A 202 39.84 -25.85 19.51
C PRO A 202 40.37 -26.55 18.25
N SER A 203 41.39 -25.97 17.65
CA SER A 203 42.37 -26.69 16.85
C SER A 203 42.96 -27.81 17.70
N GLY A 204 42.86 -29.05 17.23
CA GLY A 204 43.45 -30.24 17.84
C GLY A 204 43.27 -31.45 16.94
#